data_AF-A0A8B6XX96-F1
#
_entry.id   AF-A0A8B6XX96-F1
#
_cell.length_a   1.000
_cell.length_b   1.000
_cell.length_c   1.000
_cell.angle_alpha   90.00
_cell.angle_beta   90.00
_cell.angle_gamma   90.00
#
_symmetry.space_group_name_H-M   'P 1'
#
loop_
_entity.id
_entity.type
_entity.pdbx_description
1 polymer ?
#
loop_
_entity_poly.entity_id
_entity_poly.type
_entity_poly.pdbx_seq_one_letter_code
_entity_poly.pdbx_strand_id
1 'polypeptide(L)'
;METYTLTFGNRAENHKGMQIIGSNMDHGLLHDDLIKIQKFFNDAGCVTKLINLNLLLNDNNNNNNNIEKAELLVVKNGINKLVNSNDLFEEQKGLDKDTKAYMYGRVVNKKARYNLCFSDFSQVADYPNKKGTVYNFKDVKFLNILRNKLGQIHPLLKKLQCEGNYYYDINKTFIGFHGDSEREIVVGCRLGANFPLYYQWYYKGNAEGNLFKVVLTHGDIYFMSDKAVGRDWKSSSIYTLRHAAGLESNVGL
;
A
#
# COMPACT_ATOMS: atom_id res chain seq x y z
N MET A 1 -4.81 -2.30 -20.33
CA MET A 1 -3.57 -2.50 -19.54
C MET A 1 -3.96 -2.74 -18.10
N GLU A 2 -3.23 -3.60 -17.40
CA GLU A 2 -3.46 -3.94 -16.00
C GLU A 2 -2.24 -3.57 -15.14
N THR A 3 -2.47 -3.39 -13.85
CA THR A 3 -1.41 -3.08 -12.87
C THR A 3 -1.78 -3.68 -11.53
N TYR A 4 -0.78 -4.12 -10.77
CA TYR A 4 -0.98 -4.72 -9.45
C TYR A 4 -0.20 -3.91 -8.41
N THR A 5 -0.80 -3.74 -7.23
CA THR A 5 -0.06 -3.33 -6.02
C THR A 5 -0.02 -4.49 -5.06
N LEU A 6 1.17 -4.96 -4.72
CA LEU A 6 1.36 -5.89 -3.60
C LEU A 6 1.73 -5.05 -2.38
N THR A 7 0.82 -4.98 -1.42
CA THR A 7 0.97 -4.17 -0.21
C THR A 7 1.34 -5.08 0.95
N PHE A 8 2.60 -5.04 1.37
CA PHE A 8 3.05 -5.70 2.58
C PHE A 8 2.76 -4.84 3.80
N GLY A 9 2.25 -5.48 4.84
CA GLY A 9 1.97 -4.83 6.13
C GLY A 9 1.91 -5.85 7.25
N ASN A 10 1.92 -5.40 8.50
CA ASN A 10 1.77 -6.29 9.65
C ASN A 10 0.39 -6.97 9.66
N ARG A 11 -0.58 -6.38 8.94
CA ARG A 11 -1.90 -6.94 8.67
C ARG A 11 -2.28 -6.85 7.20
N ALA A 12 -3.19 -7.73 6.79
CA ALA A 12 -3.85 -7.72 5.50
C ALA A 12 -5.36 -7.95 5.66
N GLU A 13 -6.15 -7.29 4.83
CA GLU A 13 -7.60 -7.40 4.82
C GLU A 13 -8.08 -7.51 3.36
N ASN A 14 -8.96 -8.47 3.06
CA ASN A 14 -9.40 -8.66 1.66
C ASN A 14 -10.27 -7.50 1.15
N HIS A 15 -11.06 -6.92 2.07
CA HIS A 15 -11.88 -5.76 1.86
C HIS A 15 -12.30 -5.16 3.22
N LYS A 16 -12.50 -3.85 3.29
CA LYS A 16 -12.92 -3.15 4.51
C LYS A 16 -14.10 -3.85 5.21
N GLY A 17 -13.89 -4.20 6.48
CA GLY A 17 -14.86 -4.89 7.34
C GLY A 17 -14.87 -6.41 7.20
N MET A 18 -13.89 -6.99 6.49
CA MET A 18 -13.70 -8.44 6.39
C MET A 18 -12.64 -8.93 7.38
N GLN A 19 -12.32 -10.22 7.35
CA GLN A 19 -11.30 -10.82 8.19
C GLN A 19 -9.96 -10.08 8.02
N ILE A 20 -9.40 -9.64 9.15
CA ILE A 20 -8.05 -9.12 9.26
C ILE A 20 -7.11 -10.27 9.63
N ILE A 21 -6.03 -10.41 8.87
CA ILE A 21 -4.99 -11.41 9.08
C ILE A 21 -3.73 -10.70 9.56
N GLY A 22 -3.00 -11.28 10.51
CA GLY A 22 -1.80 -10.70 11.11
C GLY A 22 -2.05 -10.05 12.48
N SER A 23 -1.05 -9.37 13.01
CA SER A 23 -1.04 -8.85 14.38
C SER A 23 -0.78 -7.34 14.39
N ASN A 24 -1.28 -6.66 15.43
CA ASN A 24 -0.93 -5.26 15.68
C ASN A 24 0.58 -5.09 15.85
N MET A 25 1.04 -3.88 15.56
CA MET A 25 2.33 -3.36 16.01
C MET A 25 2.13 -2.06 16.77
N ASP A 26 3.14 -1.66 17.55
CA ASP A 26 3.06 -0.43 18.33
C ASP A 26 3.14 0.82 17.44
N HIS A 27 3.97 0.77 16.40
CA HIS A 27 4.19 1.86 15.46
C HIS A 27 4.52 1.36 14.05
N GLY A 28 4.33 2.24 13.06
CA GLY A 28 4.75 2.05 11.68
C GLY A 28 6.23 2.35 11.45
N LEU A 29 6.63 2.59 10.19
CA LEU A 29 8.00 3.02 9.89
C LEU A 29 8.18 4.48 10.31
N LEU A 30 9.21 4.76 11.10
CA LEU A 30 9.60 6.12 11.47
C LEU A 30 10.65 6.66 10.49
N HIS A 31 10.97 7.95 10.63
CA HIS A 31 11.98 8.61 9.80
C HIS A 31 13.31 7.82 9.73
N ASP A 32 13.84 7.43 10.90
CA ASP A 32 15.12 6.71 10.98
C ASP A 32 15.06 5.32 10.33
N ASP A 33 13.89 4.68 10.33
CA ASP A 33 13.68 3.41 9.64
C ASP A 33 13.73 3.61 8.13
N LEU A 34 13.06 4.66 7.62
CA LEU A 34 13.10 5.02 6.20
C LEU A 34 14.52 5.39 5.75
N ILE A 35 15.30 6.09 6.57
CA ILE A 35 16.71 6.40 6.26
C ILE A 35 17.55 5.12 6.18
N LYS A 36 17.37 4.16 7.09
CA LYS A 36 18.07 2.86 7.03
C LYS A 36 17.69 2.06 5.79
N ILE A 37 16.40 2.00 5.47
CA ILE A 37 15.89 1.33 4.26
C ILE A 37 16.43 2.01 3.00
N GLN A 38 16.39 3.35 2.96
CA GLN A 38 16.92 4.13 1.84
C GLN A 38 18.42 3.86 1.63
N LYS A 39 19.20 3.85 2.73
CA LYS A 39 20.63 3.54 2.68
C LYS A 39 20.88 2.16 2.08
N PHE A 40 20.14 1.13 2.50
CA PHE A 40 20.27 -0.22 1.92
C PHE A 40 20.10 -0.20 0.40
N PHE A 41 19.07 0.49 -0.11
CA PHE A 41 18.83 0.56 -1.56
C PHE A 41 19.86 1.42 -2.30
N ASN A 42 20.31 2.53 -1.70
CA ASN A 42 21.38 3.36 -2.27
C ASN A 42 22.70 2.58 -2.37
N ASP A 43 23.11 1.90 -1.30
CA ASP A 43 24.32 1.06 -1.28
C ASP A 43 24.22 -0.08 -2.31
N ALA A 44 22.99 -0.54 -2.57
CA ALA A 44 22.68 -1.54 -3.58
C ALA A 44 22.63 -0.99 -5.03
N GLY A 45 22.88 0.31 -5.23
CA GLY A 45 22.91 0.99 -6.53
C GLY A 45 21.53 1.42 -7.06
N CYS A 46 20.49 1.41 -6.24
CA CYS A 46 19.14 1.80 -6.67
C CYS A 46 18.96 3.32 -6.59
N VAL A 47 18.10 3.85 -7.46
CA VAL A 47 17.67 5.25 -7.38
C VAL A 47 16.54 5.37 -6.37
N THR A 48 16.75 6.18 -5.32
CA THR A 48 15.77 6.41 -4.26
C THR A 48 15.36 7.88 -4.17
N LYS A 49 14.15 8.12 -3.69
CA LYS A 49 13.64 9.47 -3.38
C LYS A 49 12.83 9.42 -2.09
N LEU A 50 13.32 10.07 -1.04
CA LEU A 50 12.56 10.32 0.19
C LEU A 50 11.81 11.65 0.05
N ILE A 51 10.49 11.60 0.14
CA ILE A 51 9.61 12.75 -0.07
C ILE A 51 9.04 13.14 1.29
N ASN A 52 9.28 14.38 1.71
CA ASN A 52 8.61 14.97 2.86
C ASN A 52 7.22 15.48 2.44
N LEU A 53 6.16 14.80 2.91
CA LEU A 53 4.78 15.11 2.58
C LEU A 53 4.22 16.26 3.44
N ASN A 54 4.88 16.66 4.53
CA ASN A 54 4.48 17.86 5.27
C ASN A 54 4.64 19.14 4.44
N LEU A 55 5.57 19.15 3.47
CA LEU A 55 5.79 20.28 2.55
C LEU A 55 4.61 20.55 1.61
N LEU A 56 3.61 19.68 1.60
CA LEU A 56 2.37 19.88 0.84
C LEU A 56 1.44 20.87 1.53
N LEU A 57 1.54 21.05 2.85
CA LEU A 57 0.78 22.05 3.58
C LEU A 57 1.31 23.44 3.23
N ASN A 58 0.41 24.39 2.94
CA ASN A 58 0.82 25.77 2.69
C ASN A 58 1.43 26.36 3.97
N ASP A 59 2.61 26.98 3.86
CA ASP A 59 3.40 27.56 4.98
C ASP A 59 2.66 28.64 5.81
N ASN A 60 1.47 29.07 5.39
CA ASN A 60 0.75 30.19 6.01
C ASN A 60 0.16 29.90 7.39
N ASN A 61 0.23 28.65 7.89
CA ASN A 61 -0.23 28.31 9.23
C ASN A 61 0.94 27.82 10.09
N ASN A 62 1.34 28.64 11.07
CA ASN A 62 2.27 28.33 12.17
C ASN A 62 1.92 27.05 13.00
N ASN A 63 0.94 26.26 12.58
CA ASN A 63 0.56 24.97 13.16
C ASN A 63 1.35 23.79 12.58
N ASN A 64 2.16 23.97 11.53
CA ASN A 64 2.94 22.87 10.91
C ASN A 64 3.97 22.24 11.88
N ASN A 65 4.46 22.99 12.88
CA ASN A 65 5.48 22.49 13.81
C ASN A 65 4.99 21.38 14.76
N ASN A 66 3.68 21.17 14.87
CA ASN A 66 3.09 20.12 15.71
C ASN A 66 2.51 18.94 14.91
N ILE A 67 2.68 18.93 13.58
CA ILE A 67 2.18 17.84 12.74
C ILE A 67 3.29 16.79 12.64
N GLU A 68 2.93 15.54 12.94
CA GLU A 68 3.83 14.40 12.82
C GLU A 68 4.43 14.30 11.40
N LYS A 69 5.69 13.87 11.33
CA LYS A 69 6.43 13.79 10.08
C LYS A 69 5.85 12.70 9.17
N ALA A 70 5.37 13.11 8.00
CA ALA A 70 4.84 12.24 6.97
C ALA A 70 5.83 12.14 5.81
N GLU A 71 6.28 10.93 5.50
CA GLU A 71 7.28 10.68 4.47
C GLU A 71 6.91 9.51 3.58
N LEU A 72 7.28 9.61 2.31
CA LEU A 72 7.19 8.53 1.32
C LEU A 72 8.57 8.27 0.74
N LEU A 73 9.11 7.08 0.96
CA LEU A 73 10.31 6.64 0.26
C LEU A 73 9.91 5.87 -0.99
N VAL A 74 10.35 6.32 -2.17
CA VAL A 74 10.19 5.60 -3.43
C VAL A 74 11.55 5.06 -3.89
N VAL A 75 11.57 3.79 -4.30
CA VAL A 75 12.75 3.11 -4.85
C VAL A 75 12.41 2.68 -6.27
N LYS A 76 13.07 3.32 -7.24
CA LYS A 76 12.86 3.01 -8.66
C LYS A 76 13.42 1.64 -9.00
N ASN A 77 12.59 0.82 -9.64
CA ASN A 77 12.92 -0.57 -9.97
C ASN A 77 13.40 -1.41 -8.76
N GLY A 78 13.00 -1.04 -7.54
CA GLY A 78 13.46 -1.68 -6.31
C GLY A 78 13.09 -3.16 -6.20
N ILE A 79 12.00 -3.61 -6.83
CA ILE A 79 11.59 -5.03 -6.84
C ILE A 79 12.70 -5.86 -7.48
N ASN A 80 13.22 -5.46 -8.65
CA ASN A 80 14.28 -6.18 -9.37
C ASN A 80 15.59 -6.31 -8.58
N LYS A 81 15.79 -5.47 -7.55
CA LYS A 81 16.91 -5.66 -6.62
C LYS A 81 16.72 -6.85 -5.69
N LEU A 82 15.47 -7.20 -5.39
CA LEU A 82 15.09 -8.23 -4.43
C LEU A 82 14.67 -9.55 -5.11
N VAL A 83 13.91 -9.46 -6.21
CA VAL A 83 13.40 -10.58 -7.01
C VAL A 83 13.09 -10.09 -8.44
N ASN A 84 13.13 -10.96 -9.44
CA ASN A 84 12.73 -10.59 -10.80
C ASN A 84 11.25 -10.12 -10.84
N SER A 85 11.02 -8.88 -11.26
CA SER A 85 9.68 -8.27 -11.22
C SER A 85 8.75 -8.80 -12.31
N ASN A 86 9.28 -9.29 -13.45
CA ASN A 86 8.49 -9.91 -14.50
C ASN A 86 7.97 -11.28 -14.05
N ASP A 87 8.84 -12.09 -13.45
CA ASP A 87 8.45 -13.40 -12.91
C ASP A 87 7.41 -13.25 -11.79
N LEU A 88 7.60 -12.26 -10.91
CA LEU A 88 6.62 -11.93 -9.89
C LEU A 88 5.29 -11.47 -10.52
N PHE A 89 5.32 -10.65 -11.57
CA PHE A 89 4.10 -10.22 -12.26
C PHE A 89 3.34 -11.38 -12.88
N GLU A 90 4.02 -12.29 -13.58
CA GLU A 90 3.38 -13.47 -14.18
C GLU A 90 2.85 -14.44 -13.11
N GLU A 91 3.55 -14.62 -11.99
CA GLU A 91 3.03 -15.38 -10.84
C GLU A 91 1.70 -14.80 -10.34
N GLN A 92 1.66 -13.48 -10.09
CA GLN A 92 0.46 -12.82 -9.59
C GLN A 92 -0.67 -12.80 -10.64
N LYS A 93 -0.33 -12.72 -11.92
CA LYS A 93 -1.28 -12.79 -13.03
C LYS A 93 -1.95 -14.16 -13.13
N GLY A 94 -1.23 -15.24 -12.82
CA GLY A 94 -1.74 -16.61 -12.82
C GLY A 94 -2.68 -16.99 -11.66
N LEU A 95 -2.79 -16.17 -10.61
CA LEU A 95 -3.66 -16.46 -9.46
C LEU A 95 -5.13 -16.15 -9.76
N ASP A 96 -6.06 -16.89 -9.14
CA ASP A 96 -7.50 -16.60 -9.19
C ASP A 96 -7.85 -15.56 -8.12
N LYS A 97 -8.36 -14.40 -8.54
CA LYS A 97 -8.61 -13.27 -7.64
C LYS A 97 -10.01 -13.30 -7.05
N ASP A 98 -10.16 -12.77 -5.83
CA ASP A 98 -11.49 -12.51 -5.29
C ASP A 98 -12.16 -11.35 -6.03
N THR A 99 -13.23 -11.68 -6.75
CA THR A 99 -14.07 -10.73 -7.48
C THR A 99 -15.31 -10.31 -6.70
N LYS A 100 -15.48 -10.81 -5.47
CA LYS A 100 -16.60 -10.50 -4.57
C LYS A 100 -16.12 -10.12 -3.17
N ALA A 101 -16.96 -9.42 -2.42
CA ALA A 101 -16.72 -9.06 -1.03
C ALA A 101 -18.05 -8.95 -0.27
N TYR A 102 -18.00 -9.04 1.07
CA TYR A 102 -19.16 -8.74 1.90
C TYR A 102 -19.22 -7.25 2.23
N MET A 103 -20.26 -6.57 1.77
CA MET A 103 -20.46 -5.14 1.96
C MET A 103 -21.94 -4.84 2.14
N TYR A 104 -22.28 -3.86 2.99
CA TYR A 104 -23.67 -3.41 3.17
C TYR A 104 -24.64 -4.57 3.49
N GLY A 105 -24.20 -5.54 4.30
CA GLY A 105 -25.03 -6.66 4.74
C GLY A 105 -25.18 -7.81 3.73
N ARG A 106 -24.47 -7.79 2.59
CA ARG A 106 -24.58 -8.84 1.55
C ARG A 106 -23.28 -9.05 0.79
N VAL A 107 -23.21 -10.16 0.05
CA VAL A 107 -22.10 -10.41 -0.90
C VAL A 107 -22.36 -9.61 -2.18
N VAL A 108 -21.35 -8.86 -2.62
CA VAL A 108 -21.41 -8.01 -3.83
C VAL A 108 -20.20 -8.25 -4.73
N ASN A 109 -20.35 -7.95 -6.02
CA ASN A 109 -19.23 -7.97 -6.97
C ASN A 109 -18.35 -6.72 -6.78
N LYS A 110 -17.03 -6.91 -6.75
CA LYS A 110 -16.05 -5.83 -6.66
C LYS A 110 -15.84 -5.23 -8.06
N LYS A 111 -16.14 -3.94 -8.19
CA LYS A 111 -15.94 -3.21 -9.46
C LYS A 111 -14.63 -2.43 -9.48
N ALA A 112 -14.26 -1.84 -8.34
CA ALA A 112 -13.13 -0.92 -8.25
C ALA A 112 -11.77 -1.59 -8.40
N ARG A 113 -11.63 -2.83 -7.93
CA ARG A 113 -10.42 -3.68 -8.01
C ARG A 113 -10.72 -5.07 -7.45
N TYR A 114 -9.91 -6.06 -7.80
CA TYR A 114 -9.93 -7.37 -7.13
C TYR A 114 -8.87 -7.45 -6.07
N ASN A 115 -9.01 -8.40 -5.13
CA ASN A 115 -8.02 -8.57 -4.07
C ASN A 115 -7.65 -10.03 -3.83
N LEU A 116 -6.50 -10.22 -3.23
CA LEU A 116 -6.08 -11.46 -2.57
C LEU A 116 -5.33 -11.12 -1.29
N CYS A 117 -5.42 -12.00 -0.30
CA CYS A 117 -4.53 -11.95 0.87
C CYS A 117 -3.49 -13.06 0.77
N PHE A 118 -2.33 -12.83 1.39
CA PHE A 118 -1.26 -13.80 1.49
C PHE A 118 -0.77 -13.90 2.93
N SER A 119 -0.66 -15.13 3.42
CA SER A 119 -0.26 -15.45 4.78
C SER A 119 0.51 -16.77 4.85
N ASP A 120 0.79 -17.26 6.06
CA ASP A 120 1.48 -18.53 6.29
C ASP A 120 0.51 -19.74 6.29
N PHE A 121 -0.73 -19.54 5.85
CA PHE A 121 -1.77 -20.56 5.69
C PHE A 121 -2.58 -20.33 4.40
N SER A 122 -3.32 -21.35 3.97
CA SER A 122 -4.23 -21.27 2.82
C SER A 122 -5.69 -21.20 3.29
N GLN A 123 -6.51 -20.43 2.59
CA GLN A 123 -7.94 -20.31 2.87
C GLN A 123 -8.70 -20.08 1.55
N VAL A 124 -9.81 -20.78 1.36
CA VAL A 124 -10.77 -20.50 0.27
C VAL A 124 -11.76 -19.44 0.77
N ALA A 125 -12.16 -18.52 -0.10
CA ALA A 125 -13.12 -17.48 0.26
C ALA A 125 -14.45 -18.05 0.79
N ASP A 126 -14.93 -17.41 1.85
CA ASP A 126 -16.28 -17.56 2.41
C ASP A 126 -16.82 -16.16 2.67
N TYR A 127 -17.23 -15.51 1.58
CA TYR A 127 -17.68 -14.11 1.61
C TYR A 127 -18.86 -13.88 2.57
N PRO A 128 -19.89 -14.75 2.67
CA PRO A 128 -20.96 -14.59 3.67
C PRO A 128 -20.44 -14.46 5.11
N ASN A 129 -19.37 -15.21 5.45
CA ASN A 129 -18.70 -15.12 6.75
C ASN A 129 -17.51 -14.15 6.76
N LYS A 130 -17.46 -13.24 5.79
CA LYS A 130 -16.48 -12.16 5.68
C LYS A 130 -15.03 -12.65 5.56
N LYS A 131 -14.81 -13.81 4.95
CA LYS A 131 -13.47 -14.38 4.70
C LYS A 131 -13.14 -14.33 3.21
N GLY A 132 -12.00 -13.76 2.86
CA GLY A 132 -11.45 -13.79 1.49
C GLY A 132 -10.55 -15.00 1.26
N THR A 133 -10.10 -15.17 0.03
CA THR A 133 -9.08 -16.16 -0.33
C THR A 133 -7.73 -15.74 0.27
N VAL A 134 -7.02 -16.69 0.85
CA VAL A 134 -5.64 -16.54 1.36
C VAL A 134 -4.75 -17.56 0.66
N TYR A 135 -3.76 -17.06 -0.07
CA TYR A 135 -2.69 -17.91 -0.60
C TYR A 135 -1.57 -18.03 0.42
N ASN A 136 -1.05 -19.25 0.61
CA ASN A 136 0.10 -19.45 1.47
C ASN A 136 1.36 -18.95 0.75
N PHE A 137 2.20 -18.16 1.43
CA PHE A 137 3.46 -17.69 0.85
C PHE A 137 4.32 -18.84 0.31
N LYS A 138 4.31 -20.02 0.94
CA LYS A 138 5.09 -21.16 0.44
C LYS A 138 4.68 -21.62 -0.98
N ASP A 139 3.46 -21.31 -1.40
CA ASP A 139 2.89 -21.71 -2.70
C ASP A 139 3.04 -20.60 -3.77
N VAL A 140 3.55 -19.41 -3.40
CA VAL A 140 3.82 -18.27 -4.29
C VAL A 140 5.30 -17.87 -4.19
N LYS A 141 6.13 -18.58 -4.97
CA LYS A 141 7.59 -18.55 -4.93
C LYS A 141 8.17 -17.14 -4.95
N PHE A 142 7.83 -16.32 -5.94
CA PHE A 142 8.45 -15.01 -6.14
C PHE A 142 7.97 -14.01 -5.09
N LEU A 143 6.68 -14.06 -4.72
CA LEU A 143 6.16 -13.23 -3.63
C LEU A 143 6.83 -13.57 -2.29
N ASN A 144 7.06 -14.86 -2.02
CA ASN A 144 7.74 -15.29 -0.79
C ASN A 144 9.20 -14.85 -0.76
N ILE A 145 9.91 -14.94 -1.89
CA ILE A 145 11.27 -14.39 -2.00
C ILE A 145 11.25 -12.89 -1.68
N LEU A 146 10.33 -12.13 -2.29
CA LEU A 146 10.19 -10.70 -2.03
C LEU A 146 9.95 -10.41 -0.54
N ARG A 147 8.97 -11.09 0.10
CA ARG A 147 8.67 -10.96 1.53
C ARG A 147 9.90 -11.22 2.39
N ASN A 148 10.62 -12.30 2.12
CA ASN A 148 11.80 -12.68 2.89
C ASN A 148 12.95 -11.69 2.70
N LYS A 149 13.14 -11.17 1.49
CA LYS A 149 14.13 -10.13 1.20
C LYS A 149 13.79 -8.81 1.88
N LEU A 150 12.53 -8.38 1.88
CA LEU A 150 12.10 -7.22 2.67
C LEU A 150 12.43 -7.39 4.16
N GLY A 151 12.16 -8.57 4.73
CA GLY A 151 12.50 -8.88 6.13
C GLY A 151 14.00 -8.95 6.45
N GLN A 152 14.87 -9.04 5.44
CA GLN A 152 16.33 -8.92 5.60
C GLN A 152 16.80 -7.45 5.65
N ILE A 153 16.02 -6.50 5.10
CA ILE A 153 16.37 -5.08 5.06
C ILE A 153 16.19 -4.42 6.42
N HIS A 154 15.05 -4.69 7.08
CA HIS A 154 14.71 -4.03 8.33
C HIS A 154 13.89 -4.94 9.26
N PRO A 155 14.12 -4.93 10.59
CA PRO A 155 13.40 -5.79 11.53
C PRO A 155 11.87 -5.66 11.47
N LEU A 156 11.36 -4.43 11.31
CA LEU A 156 9.90 -4.17 11.19
C LEU A 156 9.27 -4.78 9.93
N LEU A 157 10.08 -5.20 8.95
CA LEU A 157 9.60 -5.78 7.70
C LEU A 157 9.61 -7.31 7.72
N LYS A 158 9.91 -7.92 8.86
CA LYS A 158 9.90 -9.39 9.01
C LYS A 158 8.47 -9.92 9.10
N LYS A 159 8.23 -11.04 8.40
CA LYS A 159 6.99 -11.82 8.48
C LYS A 159 5.71 -11.02 8.17
N LEU A 160 5.80 -9.91 7.44
CA LEU A 160 4.63 -9.14 7.02
C LEU A 160 3.63 -10.01 6.26
N GLN A 161 2.34 -9.71 6.41
CA GLN A 161 1.27 -10.20 5.53
C GLN A 161 1.33 -9.42 4.22
N CYS A 162 0.64 -9.90 3.18
CA CYS A 162 0.50 -9.15 1.93
C CYS A 162 -0.95 -9.10 1.47
N GLU A 163 -1.36 -7.95 0.97
CA GLU A 163 -2.59 -7.76 0.22
C GLU A 163 -2.25 -7.44 -1.23
N GLY A 164 -2.73 -8.26 -2.16
CA GLY A 164 -2.67 -7.95 -3.58
C GLY A 164 -3.91 -7.13 -3.98
N ASN A 165 -3.68 -5.96 -4.55
CA ASN A 165 -4.70 -5.12 -5.19
C ASN A 165 -4.53 -5.20 -6.71
N TYR A 166 -5.53 -5.75 -7.40
CA TYR A 166 -5.47 -6.04 -8.84
C TYR A 166 -6.37 -5.09 -9.62
N TYR A 167 -5.74 -4.16 -10.34
CA TYR A 167 -6.38 -3.18 -11.20
C TYR A 167 -6.37 -3.71 -12.64
N TYR A 168 -7.41 -4.48 -12.97
CA TYR A 168 -7.53 -5.22 -14.23
C TYR A 168 -7.74 -4.31 -15.46
N ASP A 169 -8.14 -3.06 -15.25
CA ASP A 169 -8.26 -2.04 -16.30
C ASP A 169 -7.92 -0.67 -15.69
N ILE A 170 -6.73 -0.14 -16.00
CA ILE A 170 -6.26 1.14 -15.43
C ILE A 170 -7.20 2.32 -15.71
N ASN A 171 -8.06 2.21 -16.73
CA ASN A 171 -9.02 3.26 -17.07
C ASN A 171 -10.29 3.22 -16.23
N LYS A 172 -10.56 2.12 -15.52
CA LYS A 172 -11.80 1.91 -14.76
C LYS A 172 -11.59 1.64 -13.27
N THR A 173 -10.45 1.04 -12.94
CA THR A 173 -10.15 0.56 -11.60
C THR A 173 -9.35 1.60 -10.82
N PHE A 174 -9.64 1.72 -9.53
CA PHE A 174 -9.07 2.75 -8.67
C PHE A 174 -9.28 2.43 -7.18
N ILE A 175 -8.66 3.24 -6.33
CA ILE A 175 -8.98 3.37 -4.92
C ILE A 175 -8.97 4.86 -4.57
N GLY A 176 -10.09 5.37 -4.06
CA GLY A 176 -10.24 6.77 -3.69
C GLY A 176 -9.43 7.14 -2.45
N PHE A 177 -9.47 8.41 -2.06
CA PHE A 177 -8.73 8.91 -0.90
C PHE A 177 -9.13 8.23 0.41
N HIS A 178 -8.16 7.57 1.05
CA HIS A 178 -8.30 6.86 2.31
C HIS A 178 -6.98 6.85 3.08
N GLY A 179 -7.00 6.32 4.30
CA GLY A 179 -5.82 5.81 4.97
C GLY A 179 -6.07 4.36 5.42
N ASP A 180 -5.02 3.65 5.79
CA ASP A 180 -5.09 2.23 6.12
C ASP A 180 -5.24 2.06 7.63
N SER A 181 -6.48 2.12 8.13
CA SER A 181 -6.74 2.05 9.59
C SER A 181 -6.36 0.70 10.21
N GLU A 182 -6.26 -0.35 9.41
CA GLU A 182 -6.09 -1.72 9.87
C GLU A 182 -4.64 -2.15 10.09
N ARG A 183 -3.64 -1.38 9.60
CA ARG A 183 -2.22 -1.74 9.63
C ARG A 183 -1.33 -0.54 9.95
N GLU A 184 -0.16 -0.81 10.54
CA GLU A 184 0.88 0.16 10.87
C GLU A 184 1.96 0.27 9.79
N ILE A 185 2.22 -0.82 9.08
CA ILE A 185 3.26 -0.88 8.05
C ILE A 185 2.62 -0.96 6.67
N VAL A 186 3.10 -0.11 5.76
CA VAL A 186 2.77 -0.16 4.32
C VAL A 186 4.04 -0.13 3.49
N VAL A 187 4.29 -1.23 2.79
CA VAL A 187 5.28 -1.34 1.72
C VAL A 187 4.58 -1.78 0.45
N GLY A 188 4.41 -0.87 -0.50
CA GLY A 188 3.74 -1.16 -1.75
C GLY A 188 4.72 -1.47 -2.88
N CYS A 189 4.47 -2.55 -3.60
CA CYS A 189 5.27 -2.99 -4.74
C CYS A 189 4.41 -2.93 -6.01
N ARG A 190 4.82 -2.13 -7.00
CA ARG A 190 4.08 -1.89 -8.23
C ARG A 190 4.53 -2.84 -9.34
N LEU A 191 3.56 -3.50 -9.97
CA LEU A 191 3.77 -4.38 -11.13
C LEU A 191 2.82 -4.02 -12.28
N GLY A 192 3.13 -4.45 -13.51
CA GLY A 192 2.38 -4.07 -14.72
C GLY A 192 2.47 -2.58 -15.06
N ALA A 193 1.36 -2.02 -15.56
CA ALA A 193 1.30 -0.67 -16.11
C ALA A 193 1.57 0.44 -15.07
N ASN A 194 1.93 1.61 -15.59
CA ASN A 194 2.09 2.83 -14.82
C ASN A 194 0.79 3.19 -14.10
N PHE A 195 0.89 3.50 -12.81
CA PHE A 195 -0.28 3.83 -12.01
C PHE A 195 0.01 5.00 -11.07
N PRO A 196 -0.80 6.08 -11.11
CA PRO A 196 -0.61 7.20 -10.20
C PRO A 196 -0.96 6.83 -8.76
N LEU A 197 -0.17 7.35 -7.82
CA LEU A 197 -0.44 7.41 -6.39
C LEU A 197 -0.48 8.89 -5.98
N TYR A 198 -1.51 9.27 -5.25
CA TYR A 198 -1.72 10.65 -4.78
C TYR A 198 -1.65 10.73 -3.27
N TYR A 199 -1.26 11.90 -2.77
CA TYR A 199 -1.37 12.27 -1.35
C TYR A 199 -1.98 13.66 -1.22
N GLN A 200 -2.89 13.80 -0.26
CA GLN A 200 -3.56 15.07 0.04
C GLN A 200 -3.80 15.14 1.56
N TRP A 201 -3.45 16.28 2.16
CA TRP A 201 -3.82 16.56 3.55
C TRP A 201 -5.29 16.95 3.65
N TYR A 202 -5.91 16.62 4.78
CA TYR A 202 -7.26 16.99 5.12
C TYR A 202 -7.36 17.53 6.55
N TYR A 203 -8.17 18.56 6.75
CA TYR A 203 -8.56 19.08 8.06
C TYR A 203 -10.05 19.42 8.07
N LYS A 204 -10.78 18.96 9.10
CA LYS A 204 -12.25 19.12 9.20
C LYS A 204 -13.02 18.66 7.95
N GLY A 205 -12.48 17.69 7.22
CA GLY A 205 -13.07 17.15 6.00
C GLY A 205 -12.69 17.87 4.71
N ASN A 206 -12.02 19.02 4.77
CA ASN A 206 -11.57 19.78 3.60
C ASN A 206 -10.16 19.36 3.19
N ALA A 207 -9.87 19.38 1.90
CA ALA A 207 -8.51 19.20 1.38
C ALA A 207 -7.69 20.46 1.71
N GLU A 208 -6.49 20.26 2.24
CA GLU A 208 -5.57 21.31 2.70
C GLU A 208 -4.24 21.21 1.97
N GLY A 209 -3.72 22.33 1.49
CA GLY A 209 -2.44 22.37 0.78
C GLY A 209 -2.48 21.72 -0.61
N ASN A 210 -1.29 21.49 -1.17
CA ASN A 210 -1.10 20.99 -2.53
C ASN A 210 -1.28 19.48 -2.64
N LEU A 211 -1.93 19.04 -3.71
CA LEU A 211 -1.99 17.64 -4.09
C LEU A 211 -0.60 17.16 -4.53
N PHE A 212 -0.12 16.07 -3.96
CA PHE A 212 1.07 15.37 -4.44
C PHE A 212 0.68 14.21 -5.35
N LYS A 213 1.42 14.04 -6.45
CA LYS A 213 1.29 12.93 -7.39
C LYS A 213 2.64 12.29 -7.65
N VAL A 214 2.70 10.97 -7.56
CA VAL A 214 3.83 10.17 -8.06
C VAL A 214 3.29 9.07 -8.97
N VAL A 215 3.88 8.93 -10.16
CA VAL A 215 3.58 7.81 -11.06
C VAL A 215 4.54 6.68 -10.75
N LEU A 216 3.99 5.58 -10.25
CA LEU A 216 4.73 4.35 -9.98
C LEU A 216 4.72 3.48 -11.22
N THR A 217 5.88 2.93 -11.54
CA THR A 217 6.09 2.10 -12.74
C THR A 217 6.38 0.66 -12.35
N HIS A 218 6.36 -0.25 -13.32
CA HIS A 218 6.73 -1.65 -13.11
C HIS A 218 8.07 -1.76 -12.35
N GLY A 219 8.09 -2.53 -11.27
CA GLY A 219 9.29 -2.77 -10.49
C GLY A 219 9.53 -1.76 -9.36
N ASP A 220 8.75 -0.69 -9.24
CA ASP A 220 8.93 0.29 -8.15
C ASP A 220 8.45 -0.26 -6.80
N ILE A 221 9.14 0.14 -5.73
CA ILE A 221 8.72 -0.07 -4.34
C ILE A 221 8.50 1.29 -3.70
N TYR A 222 7.51 1.41 -2.81
CA TYR A 222 7.41 2.54 -1.90
C TYR A 222 7.17 2.10 -0.45
N PHE A 223 7.67 2.91 0.48
CA PHE A 223 7.52 2.74 1.92
C PHE A 223 6.88 4.00 2.49
N MET A 224 5.80 3.83 3.25
CA MET A 224 5.13 4.94 3.93
C MET A 224 5.67 5.06 5.36
N SER A 225 5.95 6.28 5.82
CA SER A 225 6.07 6.51 7.26
C SER A 225 4.75 6.23 7.97
N ASP A 226 4.76 6.01 9.28
CA ASP A 226 3.56 5.74 10.08
C ASP A 226 2.46 6.79 9.83
N LYS A 227 2.82 8.08 9.85
CA LYS A 227 1.88 9.16 9.52
C LYS A 227 1.36 9.11 8.07
N ALA A 228 2.20 8.69 7.11
CA ALA A 228 1.81 8.58 5.70
C ALA A 228 0.87 7.39 5.41
N VAL A 229 0.84 6.37 6.28
CA VAL A 229 -0.18 5.31 6.24
C VAL A 229 -1.57 5.89 6.46
N GLY A 230 -1.67 6.96 7.26
CA GLY A 230 -2.91 7.68 7.50
C GLY A 230 -3.87 6.89 8.39
N ARG A 231 -3.39 6.14 9.37
CA ARG A 231 -4.25 5.35 10.29
C ARG A 231 -5.34 6.19 10.95
N ASP A 232 -5.03 7.45 11.20
CA ASP A 232 -5.86 8.47 11.84
C ASP A 232 -6.82 9.20 10.87
N TRP A 233 -6.91 8.80 9.60
CA TRP A 233 -7.61 9.55 8.54
C TRP A 233 -9.09 9.88 8.78
N LYS A 234 -9.73 9.18 9.71
CA LYS A 234 -11.12 9.39 10.13
C LYS A 234 -11.28 10.48 11.19
N SER A 235 -10.19 10.95 11.79
CA SER A 235 -10.20 12.02 12.78
C SER A 235 -10.29 13.38 12.11
N SER A 236 -11.44 14.05 12.23
CA SER A 236 -11.66 15.37 11.62
C SER A 236 -11.06 16.53 12.42
N SER A 237 -10.69 16.30 13.68
CA SER A 237 -10.17 17.32 14.60
C SER A 237 -8.67 17.57 14.45
N ILE A 238 -7.97 16.76 13.67
CA ILE A 238 -6.52 16.86 13.41
C ILE A 238 -6.25 16.87 11.91
N TYR A 239 -5.04 17.29 11.53
CA TYR A 239 -4.56 17.11 10.17
C TYR A 239 -4.34 15.63 9.89
N THR A 240 -5.00 15.13 8.86
CA THR A 240 -4.89 13.75 8.41
C THR A 240 -4.37 13.70 6.99
N LEU A 241 -3.58 12.69 6.69
CA LEU A 241 -3.04 12.48 5.37
C LEU A 241 -3.74 11.29 4.73
N ARG A 242 -4.23 11.48 3.49
CA ARG A 242 -4.93 10.45 2.74
C ARG A 242 -4.25 10.21 1.41
N HIS A 243 -4.36 8.99 0.92
CA HIS A 243 -3.80 8.58 -0.36
C HIS A 243 -4.84 7.88 -1.24
N ALA A 244 -4.64 7.99 -2.55
CA ALA A 244 -5.50 7.41 -3.58
C ALA A 244 -4.65 6.87 -4.72
N ALA A 245 -5.16 5.91 -5.49
CA ALA A 245 -4.46 5.41 -6.67
C ALA A 245 -5.42 5.15 -7.85
N GLY A 246 -5.04 5.63 -9.03
CA GLY A 246 -5.87 5.58 -10.24
C GLY A 246 -5.68 6.79 -11.16
N LEU A 247 -6.43 6.82 -12.27
CA LEU A 247 -6.55 8.04 -13.07
C LEU A 247 -7.31 9.12 -12.29
N GLU A 248 -6.99 10.39 -12.55
CA GLU A 248 -7.58 11.56 -11.87
C GLU A 248 -9.11 11.52 -11.87
N SER A 249 -9.70 11.29 -13.05
CA SER A 249 -11.15 11.15 -13.25
C SER A 249 -11.79 10.05 -12.38
N ASN A 250 -11.02 9.00 -12.04
CA ASN A 250 -11.53 7.88 -11.25
C ASN A 250 -11.39 8.12 -9.74
N VAL A 251 -10.44 8.96 -9.31
CA VAL A 251 -10.23 9.28 -7.89
C VAL A 251 -10.91 10.57 -7.45
N GLY A 252 -11.63 11.23 -8.36
CA GLY A 252 -12.39 12.46 -8.07
C GLY A 252 -11.53 13.72 -8.07
N LEU A 253 -10.51 13.75 -8.93
CA LEU A 253 -9.65 14.91 -9.20
C LEU A 253 -9.96 15.52 -10.58
#